data_AF-A0A3M2BAG3-F1
#
_entry.id   AF-A0A3M2BAG3-F1
#
_cell.length_a   1.000
_cell.length_b   1.000
_cell.length_c   1.000
_cell.angle_alpha   90.00
_cell.angle_beta   90.00
_cell.angle_gamma   90.00
#
_symmetry.space_group_name_H-M   'P 1'
#
loop_
_entity.id
_entity.type
_entity.pdbx_description
1 polymer ?
#
loop_
_entity_poly.entity_id
_entity_poly.type
_entity_poly.pdbx_seq_one_letter_code
_entity_poly.pdbx_strand_id
1 'polypeptide(L)'
;VLDRIAPDTYAVEDRVFIEQTWRERDFLAADELRFRWVGRTWAVPRPAELGDVHFVWVSEGPPAPPEIELVLVRSRSWLEDAKRLFGGSRPRVLESQAGARAVG
;
A
#
# COMPACT_ATOMS: atom_id res chain seq x y z
N VAL A 1 -23.64 -1.49 16.64
CA VAL A 1 -23.27 -1.78 15.24
C VAL A 1 -23.20 -3.29 14.95
N LEU A 2 -23.26 -4.17 15.97
CA LEU A 2 -23.15 -5.63 15.79
C LEU A 2 -24.47 -6.38 15.53
N ASP A 3 -25.64 -5.73 15.59
CA ASP A 3 -26.96 -6.39 15.44
C ASP A 3 -27.40 -6.68 13.98
N ARG A 4 -26.47 -6.75 13.01
CA ARG A 4 -26.80 -7.00 11.59
C ARG A 4 -25.89 -8.02 10.90
N ILE A 5 -25.30 -8.95 11.65
CA ILE A 5 -24.45 -9.99 11.08
C ILE A 5 -25.26 -11.29 11.02
N ALA A 6 -25.46 -11.82 9.81
CA ALA A 6 -26.19 -13.06 9.60
C ALA A 6 -25.38 -14.27 10.16
N PRO A 7 -26.05 -15.40 10.47
CA PRO A 7 -25.34 -16.64 10.77
C PRO A 7 -24.29 -16.96 9.70
N ASP A 8 -23.13 -17.50 10.11
CA ASP A 8 -21.97 -17.79 9.25
C ASP A 8 -21.31 -16.58 8.58
N THR A 9 -21.63 -15.34 9.02
CA THR A 9 -20.97 -14.12 8.54
C THR A 9 -19.94 -13.65 9.55
N TYR A 10 -18.71 -13.45 9.11
CA TYR A 10 -17.61 -12.93 9.94
C TYR A 10 -17.27 -11.50 9.49
N ALA A 11 -17.30 -10.55 10.41
CA ALA A 11 -16.74 -9.22 10.20
C ALA A 11 -15.32 -9.19 10.78
N VAL A 12 -14.34 -8.96 9.92
CA VAL A 12 -12.93 -8.82 10.32
C VAL A 12 -12.51 -7.40 9.96
N GLU A 13 -12.56 -6.49 10.94
CA GLU A 13 -12.24 -5.05 10.77
C GLU A 13 -10.80 -4.72 11.17
N ASP A 14 -9.86 -5.67 11.12
CA ASP A 14 -8.46 -5.42 11.51
C ASP A 14 -7.56 -5.32 10.28
N ARG A 15 -7.72 -4.23 9.52
CA ARG A 15 -6.78 -3.82 8.46
C ARG A 15 -6.11 -2.50 8.78
N VAL A 16 -4.80 -2.43 8.54
CA VAL A 16 -4.03 -1.20 8.68
C VAL A 16 -3.40 -0.83 7.34
N PHE A 17 -3.66 0.41 6.94
CA PHE A 17 -3.09 1.02 5.75
C PHE A 17 -1.90 1.89 6.13
N ILE A 18 -0.72 1.60 5.59
CA ILE A 18 0.48 2.41 5.78
C ILE A 18 0.79 3.11 4.45
N GLU A 19 0.46 4.39 4.38
CA GLU A 19 0.69 5.19 3.18
C GLU A 19 2.18 5.55 3.01
N GLN A 20 2.67 5.47 1.77
CA GLN A 20 3.97 5.99 1.37
C GLN A 20 3.82 6.78 0.07
N THR A 21 4.30 8.01 0.08
CA THR A 21 4.34 8.85 -1.12
C THR A 21 5.66 8.68 -1.85
N TRP A 22 5.60 8.37 -3.15
CA TRP A 22 6.76 8.07 -3.97
C TRP A 22 6.82 8.93 -5.23
N ARG A 23 7.99 9.51 -5.50
CA ARG A 23 8.30 9.94 -6.87
C ARG A 23 8.72 8.72 -7.67
N GLU A 24 8.31 8.64 -8.93
CA GLU A 24 8.59 7.49 -9.79
C GLU A 24 10.08 7.16 -9.88
N ARG A 25 10.95 8.18 -10.02
CA ARG A 25 12.40 7.99 -10.03
C ARG A 25 12.93 7.35 -8.75
N ASP A 26 12.47 7.84 -7.61
CA ASP A 26 12.97 7.39 -6.31
C ASP A 26 12.41 5.99 -5.99
N PHE A 27 11.21 5.67 -6.46
CA PHE A 27 10.65 4.32 -6.44
C PHE A 27 11.49 3.37 -7.28
N LEU A 28 11.78 3.69 -8.54
CA LEU A 28 12.57 2.82 -9.42
C LEU A 28 14.00 2.58 -8.91
N ALA A 29 14.56 3.53 -8.15
CA ALA A 29 15.87 3.40 -7.53
C ALA A 29 15.86 2.57 -6.23
N ALA A 30 14.70 2.28 -5.66
CA ALA A 30 14.58 1.46 -4.46
C ALA A 30 14.51 -0.03 -4.81
N ASP A 31 15.23 -0.86 -4.05
CA ASP A 31 15.08 -2.32 -4.13
C ASP A 31 13.94 -2.82 -3.23
N GLU A 32 13.65 -2.08 -2.17
CA GLU A 32 12.69 -2.46 -1.14
C GLU A 32 11.91 -1.27 -0.58
N LEU A 33 10.70 -1.55 -0.12
CA LEU A 33 9.83 -0.60 0.57
C LEU A 33 9.94 -0.86 2.07
N ARG A 34 10.46 0.12 2.80
CA ARG A 34 10.60 0.03 4.26
C ARG A 34 9.42 0.69 4.96
N PHE A 35 8.97 0.09 6.06
CA PHE A 35 7.91 0.66 6.90
C PHE A 35 8.13 0.30 8.37
N ARG A 36 7.53 1.06 9.28
CA ARG A 36 7.61 0.81 10.72
C ARG A 36 6.31 0.22 11.23
N TRP A 37 6.40 -0.88 11.97
CA TRP A 37 5.26 -1.52 12.61
C TRP A 37 5.66 -2.04 14.00
N VAL A 38 4.89 -1.68 15.02
CA VAL A 38 5.08 -2.07 16.44
C VAL A 38 6.55 -1.93 16.88
N GLY A 39 7.12 -0.74 16.64
CA GLY A 39 8.48 -0.41 17.06
C GLY A 39 9.60 -1.11 16.28
N ARG A 40 9.28 -1.91 15.25
CA ARG A 40 10.26 -2.56 14.37
C ARG A 40 10.17 -2.03 12.95
N THR A 41 11.30 -2.05 12.25
CA THR A 41 11.34 -1.73 10.82
C THR A 41 11.24 -3.03 10.02
N TRP A 42 10.43 -2.99 8.98
CA TRP A 42 10.18 -4.08 8.06
C TRP A 42 10.47 -3.62 6.63
N ALA A 43 10.80 -4.56 5.76
CA ALA A 43 11.00 -4.31 4.35
C ALA A 43 10.28 -5.36 3.51
N VAL A 44 9.59 -4.93 2.45
CA VAL A 44 9.10 -5.79 1.37
C VAL A 44 9.87 -5.47 0.08
N PRO A 45 10.03 -6.43 -0.85
CA PRO A 45 10.49 -6.13 -2.19
C PRO A 45 9.64 -5.04 -2.84
N ARG A 46 10.27 -4.13 -3.58
CA ARG A 46 9.53 -3.16 -4.39
C ARG A 46 8.72 -3.89 -5.48
N PRO A 47 7.43 -3.57 -5.67
CA PRO A 47 6.66 -4.14 -6.76
C PRO A 47 7.19 -3.66 -8.11
N ALA A 48 6.97 -4.44 -9.18
CA ALA A 48 7.53 -4.16 -10.51
C ALA A 48 7.13 -2.77 -11.04
N GLU A 49 5.93 -2.31 -10.71
CA GLU A 49 5.33 -1.08 -11.23
C GLU A 49 4.74 -0.18 -10.13
N LEU A 50 4.69 1.13 -10.40
CA LEU A 50 4.01 2.12 -9.56
C LEU A 50 2.78 2.69 -10.30
N GLY A 51 1.59 2.44 -9.76
CA GLY A 51 0.35 3.05 -10.23
C GLY A 51 0.21 4.52 -9.80
N ASP A 52 -0.96 5.11 -10.02
CA ASP A 52 -1.37 6.32 -9.28
C ASP A 52 -1.48 6.01 -7.78
N VAL A 53 -2.08 4.84 -7.49
CA VAL A 53 -2.15 4.21 -6.18
C VAL A 53 -1.80 2.74 -6.37
N HIS A 54 -0.99 2.16 -5.50
CA HIS A 54 -0.67 0.73 -5.49
C HIS A 54 -0.80 0.17 -4.07
N PHE A 55 -1.72 -0.77 -3.87
CA PHE A 55 -1.86 -1.51 -2.62
C PHE A 55 -0.94 -2.73 -2.62
N VAL A 56 -0.09 -2.85 -1.61
CA VAL A 56 0.78 -4.02 -1.40
C VAL A 56 0.33 -4.72 -0.13
N TRP A 57 -0.31 -5.87 -0.27
CA TRP A 57 -0.70 -6.70 0.86
C TRP A 57 0.52 -7.41 1.43
N VAL A 58 0.78 -7.20 2.72
CA VAL A 58 1.86 -7.86 3.45
C VAL A 58 1.35 -9.19 4.01
N SER A 59 1.69 -10.30 3.34
CA SER A 59 1.16 -11.62 3.68
C SER A 59 1.99 -12.40 4.71
N GLU A 60 3.23 -11.99 4.94
CA GLU A 60 4.19 -12.69 5.80
C GLU A 60 5.06 -11.68 6.55
N GLY A 61 5.51 -12.05 7.75
CA GLY A 61 6.50 -11.31 8.54
C GLY A 61 5.94 -10.66 9.81
N PRO A 62 5.25 -9.50 9.75
CA PRO A 62 4.78 -8.77 10.91
C PRO A 62 3.84 -9.59 11.79
N PRO A 63 3.81 -9.37 13.12
CA PRO A 63 2.87 -10.05 14.01
C PRO A 63 1.41 -9.76 13.58
N ALA A 64 0.61 -10.83 13.54
CA ALA A 64 -0.81 -10.85 13.17
C ALA A 64 -1.73 -10.28 14.26
N PRO A 65 -3.03 -10.10 13.94
CA PRO A 65 -3.61 -8.94 13.25
C PRO A 65 -3.16 -7.58 13.81
N PRO A 66 -3.34 -6.48 13.05
CA PRO A 66 -4.10 -6.33 11.80
C PRO A 66 -3.35 -6.79 10.54
N GLU A 67 -4.10 -7.10 9.47
CA GLU A 67 -3.56 -7.25 8.12
C GLU A 67 -2.97 -5.92 7.67
N ILE A 68 -1.74 -5.92 7.17
CA ILE A 68 -1.06 -4.69 6.76
C ILE A 68 -1.11 -4.56 5.24
N GLU A 69 -1.57 -3.41 4.77
CA GLU A 69 -1.50 -2.99 3.37
C GLU A 69 -0.63 -1.73 3.26
N LEU A 70 0.44 -1.79 2.47
CA LEU A 70 1.17 -0.57 2.09
C LEU A 70 0.41 0.12 0.96
N VAL A 71 0.14 1.41 1.11
CA VAL A 71 -0.53 2.21 0.08
C VAL A 71 0.49 3.14 -0.56
N LEU A 72 0.97 2.77 -1.74
CA LEU A 72 1.97 3.57 -2.46
C LEU A 72 1.24 4.60 -3.31
N VAL A 73 1.43 5.87 -3.01
CA VAL A 73 0.84 6.99 -3.72
C VAL A 73 1.89 7.65 -4.57
N ARG A 74 1.67 7.74 -5.88
CA ARG A 74 2.60 8.43 -6.77
C ARG A 74 2.50 9.94 -6.58
N SER A 75 3.58 10.54 -6.08
CA SER A 75 3.78 11.99 -6.06
C SER A 75 3.93 12.50 -7.50
N ARG A 76 3.05 13.43 -7.88
CA ARG A 76 3.13 14.15 -9.15
C ARG A 76 3.35 15.63 -8.91
N SER A 77 3.95 16.30 -9.89
CA SER A 77 4.01 17.75 -9.89
C SER A 77 2.64 18.31 -10.29
N TRP A 78 2.23 19.42 -9.68
CA TRP A 78 0.94 20.11 -9.93
C TRP A 78 0.60 20.30 -11.43
N LEU A 79 1.63 20.44 -12.27
CA LEU A 79 1.50 20.50 -13.75
C LEU A 79 0.89 19.24 -14.39
N GLU A 80 1.12 18.04 -13.84
CA GLU A 80 0.54 16.79 -14.35
C GLU A 80 -0.93 16.64 -13.93
N ASP A 81 -1.30 17.10 -12.74
CA ASP A 81 -2.68 17.07 -12.25
C ASP A 81 -3.60 17.98 -13.07
N ALA A 82 -3.10 19.17 -13.46
CA ALA A 82 -3.83 20.08 -14.34
C ALA A 82 -4.15 19.42 -15.69
N LYS A 83 -3.20 18.68 -16.29
CA LYS A 83 -3.42 18.00 -17.58
C LYS A 83 -4.48 16.89 -17.51
N ARG A 84 -4.62 16.20 -16.37
CA ARG A 84 -5.67 15.17 -16.19
C ARG A 84 -7.07 15.74 -16.05
N LEU A 85 -7.21 16.92 -15.43
CA LEU A 85 -8.50 17.62 -15.36
C LEU A 85 -9.02 17.98 -16.76
N PHE A 86 -8.13 18.21 -17.72
CA PHE A 86 -8.48 18.43 -19.13
C PHE A 86 -8.51 17.14 -19.98
N GLY A 87 -7.90 16.04 -19.51
CA GLY A 87 -7.60 14.83 -20.30
C GLY A 87 -8.37 13.56 -19.94
N GLY A 88 -9.24 13.58 -18.92
CA GLY A 88 -10.20 12.48 -18.64
C GLY A 88 -9.59 11.12 -18.26
N SER A 89 -8.29 11.03 -17.96
CA SER A 89 -7.65 9.75 -17.66
C SER A 89 -8.00 9.28 -16.23
N ARG A 90 -8.59 8.09 -16.09
CA ARG A 90 -8.88 7.45 -14.80
C ARG A 90 -7.58 7.05 -14.08
N PRO A 91 -7.54 7.11 -12.73
CA PRO A 91 -6.34 6.74 -11.99
C PRO A 91 -6.06 5.25 -12.15
N ARG A 92 -4.80 4.91 -12.40
CA ARG A 92 -4.31 3.53 -12.47
C ARG A 92 -4.10 3.03 -11.05
N VAL A 93 -5.04 2.22 -10.57
CA VAL A 93 -4.95 1.54 -9.28
C VAL A 93 -4.39 0.14 -9.51
N LEU A 94 -3.38 -0.25 -8.74
CA LEU A 94 -2.74 -1.56 -8.80
C LEU A 94 -2.78 -2.25 -7.44
N GLU A 95 -2.68 -3.57 -7.46
CA GLU A 95 -2.66 -4.41 -6.28
C GLU A 95 -1.59 -5.50 -6.44
N SER A 96 -0.85 -5.78 -5.38
CA SER A 96 0.11 -6.88 -5.32
C SER A 96 0.27 -7.40 -3.90
N GLN A 97 1.00 -8.51 -3.76
CA GLN A 97 1.29 -9.14 -2.47
C GLN A 97 2.80 -9.32 -2.31
N ALA A 98 3.30 -9.13 -1.09
CA ALA A 98 4.70 -9.35 -0.76
C ALA A 98 4.89 -9.84 0.67
N GLY A 99 5.90 -10.70 0.87
CA GLY A 99 6.38 -11.06 2.20
C GLY A 99 7.32 -9.98 2.75
N ALA A 100 7.16 -9.62 4.02
CA ALA A 100 8.04 -8.68 4.70
C ALA A 100 9.08 -9.40 5.56
N ARG A 101 10.27 -8.82 5.61
CA ARG A 101 11.36 -9.24 6.50
C ARG A 101 11.67 -8.13 7.50
N ALA A 102 12.06 -8.52 8.71
CA ALA A 102 12.57 -7.56 9.67
C ALA A 102 13.88 -6.93 9.17
N VAL A 103 14.03 -5.63 9.38
CA VAL A 103 15.27 -4.89 9.15
C VAL A 103 15.92 -4.70 10.51
N GLY A 104 17.17 -5.20 10.65
CA GLY A 104 17.99 -5.08 11.86
C GLY A 104 18.55 -3.69 12.06
#